data_AF-A0A356T6V8-F1
#
_entry.id   AF-A0A356T6V8-F1
#
_cell.length_a   1.000
_cell.length_b   1.000
_cell.length_c   1.000
_cell.angle_alpha   90.00
_cell.angle_beta   90.00
_cell.angle_gamma   90.00
#
_symmetry.space_group_name_H-M   'P 1'
#
loop_
_entity.id
_entity.type
_entity.pdbx_description
1 polymer ?
#
loop_
_entity_poly.entity_id
_entity_poly.type
_entity_poly.pdbx_seq_one_letter_code
_entity_poly.pdbx_strand_id
1 'polypeptide(L)' 'MFVGVGAARVRDLFEQAAKSAPCIVFIDELDALGRSRSGGQVMGGNEERESTLNQLLVEMDGF' A
#
# COMPACT_ATOMS: atom_id res chain seq x y z
N MET A 1 -16.96 7.69 7.31
CA MET A 1 -15.81 6.78 7.36
C MET A 1 -15.48 6.41 5.92
N PHE A 2 -14.34 6.85 5.39
CA PHE A 2 -13.96 6.59 4.00
C PHE A 2 -13.01 5.41 3.94
N VAL A 3 -13.57 4.20 4.05
CA VAL A 3 -12.81 2.95 4.01
C VAL A 3 -12.26 2.71 2.60
N GLY A 4 -10.99 2.33 2.49
CA GLY A 4 -10.38 1.86 1.23
C GLY A 4 -9.76 2.94 0.33
N VAL A 5 -9.69 4.20 0.76
CA VAL A 5 -9.07 5.29 -0.04
C VAL A 5 -7.58 5.02 -0.31
N GLY A 6 -6.86 4.45 0.67
CA GLY A 6 -5.45 4.12 0.50
C GLY A 6 -5.21 3.04 -0.55
N ALA A 7 -5.96 1.93 -0.49
CA ALA A 7 -5.86 0.86 -1.48
C ALA A 7 -6.20 1.34 -2.90
N ALA A 8 -7.23 2.18 -3.07
CA ALA A 8 -7.58 2.74 -4.37
C ALA A 8 -6.42 3.59 -4.96
N ARG A 9 -5.80 4.44 -4.13
CA ARG A 9 -4.65 5.26 -4.58
C ARG A 9 -3.45 4.43 -5.01
N VAL A 10 -3.21 3.29 -4.35
CA VAL A 10 -2.14 2.37 -4.74
C VAL A 10 -2.41 1.79 -6.13
N ARG A 11 -3.64 1.35 -6.42
CA ARG A 11 -4.00 0.88 -7.77
C ARG A 11 -3.77 1.95 -8.83
N ASP A 12 -4.28 3.17 -8.57
CA ASP A 12 -4.16 4.28 -9.50
C ASP A 12 -2.68 4.64 -9.79
N LEU A 13 -1.80 4.54 -8.78
CA LEU A 13 -0.36 4.78 -8.91
C LEU A 13 0.29 3.77 -9.87
N PHE A 14 0.03 2.47 -9.68
CA PHE A 14 0.61 1.42 -10.53
C PHE A 14 0.03 1.44 -11.96
N GLU A 15 -1.26 1.75 -12.13
CA GLU A 15 -1.83 1.96 -13.46
C GLU A 15 -1.14 3.09 -14.23
N GLN A 16 -0.84 4.20 -13.56
CA GLN A 16 -0.14 5.33 -14.17
C GLN A 16 1.31 4.98 -14.51
N ALA A 17 1.99 4.25 -13.63
CA ALA A 17 3.35 3.77 -13.85
C ALA A 17 3.41 2.81 -15.05
N ALA A 18 2.47 1.87 -15.16
CA ALA A 18 2.36 0.92 -16.27
C ALA A 18 2.15 1.63 -17.62
N LYS A 19 1.28 2.65 -17.66
CA LYS A 19 1.05 3.49 -18.86
C LYS A 19 2.28 4.30 -19.25
N SER A 20 3.18 4.56 -18.30
CA SER A 20 4.40 5.36 -18.47
C SER A 20 5.67 4.51 -18.62
N ALA A 21 5.52 3.19 -18.82
CA ALA A 21 6.66 2.29 -18.95
C ALA A 21 7.53 2.65 -20.19
N PRO A 22 8.87 2.64 -20.08
CA PRO A 22 9.67 2.25 -18.90
C PRO A 22 9.81 3.40 -17.88
N CYS A 23 9.47 3.15 -16.62
CA CYS A 23 9.62 4.12 -15.53
C CYS A 23 10.07 3.45 -14.22
N ILE A 24 10.49 4.26 -13.25
CA ILE A 24 10.84 3.82 -11.89
C ILE A 24 9.91 4.56 -10.92
N VAL A 25 9.23 3.79 -10.06
CA VAL A 25 8.42 4.33 -8.96
C VAL A 25 9.28 4.33 -7.70
N PHE A 26 9.59 5.52 -7.18
CA PHE A 26 10.29 5.69 -5.92
C PHE A 26 9.28 5.93 -4.79
N ILE A 27 9.38 5.15 -3.72
CA ILE A 27 8.57 5.30 -2.51
C ILE A 27 9.53 5.62 -1.37
N ASP A 28 9.41 6.83 -0.83
CA ASP A 28 10.13 7.25 0.37
C ASP A 28 9.31 6.92 1.63
N GLU A 29 9.99 6.76 2.76
CA GLU A 29 9.37 6.49 4.08
C GLU A 29 8.32 5.35 4.05
N LEU A 30 8.64 4.23 3.39
CA LEU A 30 7.72 3.08 3.29
C LEU A 30 7.34 2.50 4.67
N ASP A 31 8.21 2.67 5.66
CA ASP A 31 7.97 2.29 7.06
C ASP A 31 6.82 3.08 7.71
N ALA A 32 6.45 4.25 7.19
CA ALA A 32 5.24 4.96 7.63
C ALA A 32 3.95 4.17 7.28
N LEU A 33 3.97 3.36 6.22
CA LEU A 33 2.88 2.46 5.84
C LEU A 33 2.99 1.10 6.54
N GLY A 34 4.21 0.63 6.80
CA GLY A 34 4.49 -0.68 7.40
C GLY A 34 4.90 -0.61 8.87
N ARG A 35 3.98 -0.95 9.78
CA ARG A 35 4.39 -1.20 11.18
C ARG A 35 5.26 -2.46 11.22
N SER A 36 6.42 -2.39 11.89
CA SER A 36 7.22 -3.59 12.16
C SER A 36 6.34 -4.67 12.79
N ARG A 37 6.45 -5.93 12.34
CA ARG A 37 5.70 -7.08 12.89
C ARG A 37 6.18 -7.45 14.32
N SER A 38 6.67 -6.49 15.12
CA SER A 38 7.12 -6.72 16.48
C SER A 38 5.91 -6.99 17.38
N GLY A 39 5.84 -8.21 17.90
CA GLY A 39 4.72 -8.74 18.67
C GLY A 39 4.21 -7.80 19.77
N GLY A 40 2.90 -7.61 19.80
CA GLY A 40 2.23 -6.85 20.84
C GLY A 40 0.81 -6.47 20.43
N GLN A 41 -0.17 -7.19 20.97
CA GLN A 41 -1.61 -6.94 20.96
C GLN A 41 -1.97 -5.45 20.83
N VAL A 42 -2.61 -5.05 19.72
CA VAL A 42 -3.68 -4.03 19.72
C VAL A 42 -4.62 -4.32 18.54
N MET A 43 -5.67 -5.12 18.78
CA MET A 43 -6.85 -5.18 17.92
C MET A 43 -7.59 -3.85 17.99
N GLY A 44 -7.97 -3.26 16.84
CA GLY A 44 -9.11 -2.32 16.80
C GLY A 44 -8.99 -1.04 15.97
N GLY A 45 -7.90 -0.80 15.21
CA GLY A 45 -7.79 0.46 14.44
C GLY A 45 -6.90 0.42 13.19
N ASN A 46 -6.55 -0.79 12.71
CA ASN A 46 -5.46 -0.98 11.74
C ASN A 46 -5.92 -1.45 10.34
N GLU A 47 -7.22 -1.66 10.12
CA GLU A 47 -7.75 -2.27 8.88
C GLU A 47 -7.42 -1.46 7.61
N GLU A 48 -7.50 -0.13 7.64
CA GLU A 48 -7.20 0.68 6.45
C GLU A 48 -5.72 0.68 6.07
N ARG A 49 -4.83 0.69 7.07
CA ARG A 49 -3.38 0.65 6.85
C ARG A 49 -2.97 -0.72 6.31
N GLU A 50 -3.49 -1.79 6.89
CA GLU A 50 -3.26 -3.15 6.40
C GLU A 50 -3.84 -3.37 5.00
N SER A 51 -5.03 -2.84 4.72
CA SER A 51 -5.63 -2.89 3.39
C SER A 51 -4.75 -2.19 2.35
N THR A 52 -4.22 -1.02 2.68
CA THR A 52 -3.33 -0.26 1.79
C THR A 52 -2.00 -0.97 1.56
N LEU A 53 -1.41 -1.53 2.61
CA LEU A 53 -0.14 -2.28 2.53
C LEU A 53 -0.30 -3.58 1.73
N ASN A 54 -1.40 -4.31 1.94
CA ASN A 54 -1.70 -5.51 1.16
C ASN A 54 -1.88 -5.18 -0.33
N GLN A 55 -2.56 -4.08 -0.66
CA GLN A 55 -2.69 -3.67 -2.06
C GLN A 55 -1.33 -3.33 -2.68
N LEU A 56 -0.44 -2.67 -1.95
CA LEU A 56 0.92 -2.37 -2.43
C LEU A 56 1.70 -3.65 -2.74
N LEU A 57 1.60 -4.66 -1.87
CA LEU A 57 2.25 -5.95 -2.09
C LEU A 57 1.69 -6.68 -3.33
N VAL A 58 0.37 -6.62 -3.55
CA VAL A 58 -0.28 -7.23 -4.72
C VAL A 58 0.17 -6.58 -6.02
N GLU A 59 0.21 -5.25 -6.08
CA GLU A 59 0.65 -4.54 -7.29
C GLU A 59 2.13 -4.77 -7.61
N MET A 60 2.97 -4.94 -6.59
CA MET A 60 4.41 -5.25 -6.77
C MET A 60 4.65 -6.66 -7.32
N ASP A 61 3.78 -7.63 -7.00
CA ASP A 61 3.90 -9.01 -7.48
C ASP A 61 3.35 -9.19 -8.91
N GLY A 62 2.49 -8.26 -9.37
CA GLY A 62 2.06 -8.17 -10.77
C GLY A 62 1.01 -9.19 -11.20
N PHE A 63 -0.03 -9.40 -10.39
CA PHE A 63 -1.15 -10.29 -10.73
C PHE A 63 -2.09 -9.71 -11.80
#